data_AF-A0A369QW91-F1
#
_entry.id   AF-A0A369QW91-F1
#
_cell.length_a   1.000
_cell.length_b   1.000
_cell.length_c   1.000
_cell.angle_alpha   90.00
_cell.angle_beta   90.00
_cell.angle_gamma   90.00
#
_symmetry.space_group_name_H-M   'P 1'
#
loop_
_entity.id
_entity.type
_entity.pdbx_description
1 polymer ?
#
loop_
_entity_poly.entity_id
_entity_poly.type
_entity_poly.pdbx_seq_one_letter_code
_entity_poly.pdbx_strand_id
1 'polypeptide(L)'
;MRKTVALLALALAACARPDPEVIRLPPERVLVSPPRLLLECADAPAVPDAETQRAVAEYLVRLESAGADCRDKLRAVREFIERESADG
;
A
#
# COMPACT_ATOMS: atom_id res chain seq x y z
N MET A 1 -1.59 -15.98 68.34
CA MET A 1 -2.03 -16.57 67.05
C MET A 1 -2.61 -15.57 66.06
N ARG A 2 -3.43 -14.57 66.43
CA ARG A 2 -3.94 -13.54 65.48
C ARG A 2 -2.84 -12.64 64.88
N LYS A 3 -1.83 -12.29 65.68
CA LYS A 3 -0.72 -11.41 65.25
C LYS A 3 0.26 -12.09 64.27
N THR A 4 0.47 -13.41 64.41
CA THR A 4 1.35 -14.18 63.52
C THR A 4 0.73 -14.40 62.14
N VAL A 5 -0.59 -14.54 62.05
CA VAL A 5 -1.31 -14.66 60.76
C VAL A 5 -1.27 -13.33 59.97
N ALA A 6 -1.38 -12.20 60.65
CA ALA A 6 -1.32 -10.88 60.01
C ALA A 6 0.06 -10.55 59.42
N LEU A 7 1.14 -10.93 60.12
CA LEU A 7 2.51 -10.78 59.63
C LEU A 7 2.81 -11.67 58.41
N LEU A 8 2.24 -12.88 58.38
CA LEU A 8 2.37 -13.77 57.22
C LEU A 8 1.64 -13.20 56.00
N ALA A 9 0.41 -12.70 56.17
CA ALA A 9 -0.38 -12.14 55.07
C ALA A 9 0.28 -10.90 54.43
N LEU A 10 0.94 -10.04 55.22
CA LEU A 10 1.69 -8.89 54.68
C LEU A 10 2.90 -9.30 53.83
N ALA A 11 3.57 -10.40 54.18
CA ALA A 11 4.72 -10.88 53.43
C ALA A 11 4.33 -11.44 52.05
N LEU A 12 3.12 -12.02 51.91
CA LEU A 12 2.62 -12.54 50.63
C LEU A 12 2.13 -11.45 49.67
N ALA A 13 1.66 -10.30 50.17
CA ALA A 13 1.18 -9.21 49.33
C ALA A 13 2.32 -8.46 48.60
N ALA A 14 3.55 -8.55 49.10
CA ALA A 14 4.71 -7.87 48.53
C ALA A 14 5.23 -8.49 47.22
N CYS A 15 4.77 -9.70 46.86
CA CYS A 15 5.17 -10.39 45.62
C CYS A 15 4.20 -10.16 44.45
N ALA A 16 3.04 -9.54 44.68
CA ALA A 16 2.10 -9.21 43.63
C ALA A 16 2.56 -7.93 42.89
N ARG A 17 3.59 -8.05 42.06
CA ARG A 17 3.91 -7.01 41.09
C ARG A 17 2.85 -7.07 39.98
N PRO A 18 2.11 -5.99 39.70
CA PRO A 18 1.28 -5.94 38.52
C PRO A 18 2.18 -6.14 37.30
N ASP A 19 1.79 -7.03 36.39
CA ASP A 19 2.51 -7.17 35.13
C ASP A 19 2.56 -5.80 34.44
N PRO A 20 3.73 -5.39 33.91
CA PRO A 20 3.82 -4.13 33.21
C PRO A 20 2.86 -4.17 32.03
N GLU A 21 1.95 -3.18 31.98
CA GLU A 21 1.06 -3.00 30.85
C GLU A 21 1.90 -2.66 29.63
N VAL A 22 2.12 -3.67 28.76
CA VAL A 22 2.85 -3.48 27.51
C VAL A 22 1.94 -2.72 26.56
N ILE A 23 2.14 -1.40 26.48
CA ILE A 23 1.53 -0.58 25.44
C ILE A 23 2.11 -1.03 24.10
N ARG A 24 1.37 -1.87 23.39
CA ARG A 24 1.66 -2.24 22.00
C ARG A 24 1.28 -1.05 21.13
N LEU A 25 2.26 -0.20 20.80
CA LEU A 25 2.04 0.81 19.78
C LEU A 25 1.70 0.10 18.47
N PRO A 26 0.65 0.54 17.75
CA PRO A 26 0.41 0.06 16.39
C PRO A 26 1.66 0.25 15.54
N PRO A 27 2.00 -0.70 14.65
CA PRO A 27 3.12 -0.51 13.74
C PRO A 27 2.91 0.77 12.94
N GLU A 28 3.98 1.54 12.78
CA GLU A 28 3.99 2.72 11.93
C GLU A 28 3.72 2.29 10.48
N ARG A 29 2.65 2.81 9.86
CA ARG A 29 2.33 2.49 8.47
C ARG A 29 3.24 3.30 7.55
N VAL A 30 4.16 2.62 6.88
CA VAL A 30 4.96 3.24 5.82
C VAL A 30 4.12 3.27 4.54
N LEU A 31 3.85 4.47 4.01
CA LEU A 31 3.15 4.62 2.74
C LEU A 31 4.13 4.32 1.60
N VAL A 32 4.00 3.14 1.00
CA VAL A 32 4.76 2.77 -0.19
C VAL A 32 3.99 3.25 -1.43
N SER A 33 4.65 4.05 -2.26
CA SER A 33 4.07 4.53 -3.52
C SER A 33 4.41 3.57 -4.67
N PRO A 34 3.54 3.46 -5.69
CA PRO A 34 3.87 2.69 -6.89
C PRO A 34 5.15 3.20 -7.57
N PRO A 35 5.89 2.34 -8.28
CA PRO A 35 7.02 2.78 -9.10
C PRO A 35 6.64 3.91 -10.06
N ARG A 36 7.48 4.96 -10.13
CA ARG A 36 7.20 6.14 -10.96
C ARG A 36 6.93 5.83 -12.43
N LEU A 37 7.57 4.80 -12.97
CA LEU A 37 7.39 4.36 -14.37
C LEU A 37 5.93 3.98 -14.69
N LEU A 38 5.14 3.60 -13.69
CA LEU A 38 3.72 3.29 -13.85
C LEU A 38 2.82 4.53 -13.83
N LEU A 39 3.35 5.68 -13.41
CA LEU A 39 2.60 6.92 -13.25
C LEU A 39 2.68 7.83 -14.48
N GLU A 40 3.47 7.44 -15.48
CA GLU A 40 3.66 8.18 -16.73
C GLU A 40 3.19 7.30 -17.88
N CYS A 41 2.12 7.70 -18.56
CA CYS A 41 1.64 7.02 -19.78
C CYS A 41 2.31 7.62 -21.01
N ALA A 42 2.41 6.84 -22.08
CA ALA A 42 2.74 7.37 -23.40
C ALA A 42 1.70 8.42 -23.83
N ASP A 43 2.17 9.51 -24.41
CA ASP A 43 1.29 10.58 -24.88
C ASP A 43 0.42 10.10 -26.05
N ALA A 44 -0.80 10.62 -26.09
CA ALA A 44 -1.66 10.43 -27.25
C ALA A 44 -1.01 11.11 -28.48
N PRO A 45 -0.91 10.43 -29.62
CA PRO A 45 -0.38 11.06 -30.83
C PRO A 45 -1.30 12.20 -31.28
N ALA A 46 -0.72 13.25 -31.84
CA ALA A 46 -1.50 14.30 -32.48
C ALA A 46 -2.30 13.74 -33.67
N VAL A 47 -3.54 14.20 -33.80
CA VAL A 47 -4.38 13.89 -34.96
C VAL A 47 -3.72 14.50 -36.21
N PRO A 48 -3.38 13.69 -37.23
CA PRO A 48 -2.77 14.22 -38.44
C PRO A 48 -3.82 14.91 -39.32
N ASP A 49 -3.38 15.88 -40.10
CA ASP A 49 -4.09 16.30 -41.32
C ASP A 49 -3.81 15.26 -42.40
N ALA A 50 -4.74 14.32 -42.59
CA ALA A 50 -4.49 13.08 -43.31
C ALA A 50 -5.03 13.11 -44.74
N GLU A 51 -4.12 13.21 -45.72
CA GLU A 51 -4.45 13.13 -47.15
C GLU A 51 -4.49 11.68 -47.68
N THR A 52 -4.05 10.71 -46.89
CA THR A 52 -3.95 9.31 -47.32
C THR A 52 -4.47 8.33 -46.27
N GLN A 53 -5.02 7.21 -46.74
CA GLN A 53 -5.43 6.09 -45.86
C GLN A 53 -4.26 5.52 -45.06
N ARG A 54 -3.04 5.56 -45.62
CA ARG A 54 -1.83 5.17 -44.90
C ARG A 54 -1.58 6.05 -43.68
N ALA A 55 -1.69 7.36 -43.81
CA ALA A 55 -1.50 8.29 -42.69
C ALA A 55 -2.53 8.05 -41.57
N VAL A 56 -3.78 7.76 -41.93
CA VAL A 56 -4.83 7.37 -40.97
C VAL A 56 -4.45 6.06 -40.27
N ALA A 57 -4.06 5.03 -41.02
CA ALA A 57 -3.68 3.73 -40.45
C ALA A 57 -2.50 3.85 -39.47
N GLU A 58 -1.45 4.61 -39.85
CA GLU A 58 -0.30 4.85 -38.98
C GLU A 58 -0.68 5.61 -37.70
N TYR A 59 -1.60 6.58 -37.79
CA TYR A 59 -2.13 7.27 -36.61
C TYR A 59 -2.90 6.32 -35.69
N LEU A 60 -3.78 5.48 -36.23
CA LEU A 60 -4.57 4.53 -35.43
C LEU A 60 -3.67 3.53 -34.69
N VAL A 61 -2.61 3.04 -35.33
CA VAL A 61 -1.64 2.14 -34.71
C VAL A 61 -0.93 2.83 -33.53
N ARG A 62 -0.47 4.07 -33.71
CA ARG A 62 0.17 4.82 -32.61
C ARG A 62 -0.82 5.11 -31.48
N LEU A 63 -2.05 5.46 -31.82
CA LEU A 63 -3.09 5.76 -30.83
C LEU A 63 -3.41 4.53 -30.00
N GLU A 64 -3.59 3.38 -30.64
CA GLU A 64 -3.85 2.11 -29.93
C GLU A 64 -2.67 1.73 -29.04
N SER A 65 -1.43 1.88 -29.54
CA SER A 65 -0.23 1.60 -28.75
C SER A 65 -0.11 2.49 -27.51
N ALA A 66 -0.38 3.79 -27.62
CA ALA A 66 -0.34 4.71 -26.49
C ALA A 66 -1.45 4.39 -25.47
N GLY A 67 -2.65 4.05 -25.96
CA GLY A 67 -3.76 3.61 -25.12
C GLY A 67 -3.46 2.29 -24.39
N ALA A 68 -2.84 1.33 -25.06
CA ALA A 68 -2.45 0.05 -24.47
C ALA A 68 -1.43 0.24 -23.34
N ASP A 69 -0.40 1.05 -23.56
CA ASP A 69 0.61 1.39 -22.52
C ASP A 69 -0.06 1.90 -21.24
N CYS A 70 -0.99 2.84 -21.37
CA CYS A 70 -1.64 3.44 -20.21
C CYS A 70 -2.56 2.43 -19.47
N ARG A 71 -3.32 1.62 -20.21
CA ARG A 71 -4.18 0.59 -19.62
C ARG A 71 -3.36 -0.48 -18.90
N ASP A 72 -2.24 -0.89 -19.47
CA ASP A 72 -1.35 -1.88 -18.87
C ASP A 72 -0.69 -1.36 -17.59
N LYS A 73 -0.23 -0.11 -17.58
CA LYS A 73 0.31 0.55 -16.38
C LYS A 73 -0.75 0.72 -15.29
N LEU A 74 -1.96 1.16 -15.65
CA LEU A 74 -3.06 1.29 -14.68
C LEU A 74 -3.47 -0.05 -14.06
N ARG A 75 -3.42 -1.15 -14.83
CA ARG A 75 -3.61 -2.50 -14.29
C ARG A 75 -2.52 -2.84 -13.28
N ALA A 76 -1.26 -2.56 -13.59
CA ALA A 76 -0.15 -2.80 -12.66
C ALA A 76 -0.25 -1.96 -11.37
N VAL A 77 -0.69 -0.70 -11.47
CA VAL A 77 -0.97 0.15 -10.29
C VAL A 77 -2.09 -0.45 -9.44
N ARG A 78 -3.16 -0.93 -10.05
CA ARG A 78 -4.25 -1.61 -9.34
C ARG A 78 -3.74 -2.83 -8.59
N GLU A 79 -3.00 -3.70 -9.26
CA GLU A 79 -2.43 -4.90 -8.64
C GLU A 79 -1.46 -4.56 -7.49
N PHE A 80 -0.71 -3.46 -7.62
CA PHE A 80 0.13 -2.95 -6.53
C PHE A 80 -0.72 -2.57 -5.31
N ILE A 81 -1.75 -1.76 -5.51
CA ILE A 81 -2.63 -1.32 -4.41
C ILE A 81 -3.32 -2.52 -3.76
N GLU A 82 -3.79 -3.49 -4.54
CA GLU A 82 -4.45 -4.69 -4.04
C GLU A 82 -3.53 -5.53 -3.15
N ARG A 83 -2.25 -5.68 -3.51
CA ARG A 83 -1.25 -6.36 -2.67
C ARG A 83 -0.98 -5.59 -1.37
N GLU A 84 -0.69 -4.29 -1.47
CA GLU A 84 -0.43 -3.46 -0.28
C GLU A 84 -1.64 -3.38 0.66
N SER A 85 -2.86 -3.51 0.13
CA SER A 85 -4.09 -3.53 0.95
C SER A 85 -4.37 -4.89 1.59
N ALA A 86 -3.88 -5.98 1.00
CA ALA A 86 -4.04 -7.34 1.52
C ALA A 86 -3.02 -7.68 2.63
N ASP A 87 -1.84 -7.05 2.58
CA ASP A 87 -0.75 -7.24 3.54
C ASP A 87 -0.81 -6.27 4.75
N GLY A 88 -1.79 -5.34 4.77
CA GLY A 88 -1.94 -4.26 5.75
C GLY A 88 -3.04 -4.42 6.78
#